data_AF-A0ABD3EXK1-F1
#
_entry.id   AF-A0ABD3EXK1-F1
#
_cell.length_a   1.000
_cell.length_b   1.000
_cell.length_c   1.000
_cell.angle_alpha   90.00
_cell.angle_beta   90.00
_cell.angle_gamma   90.00
#
_symmetry.space_group_name_H-M   'P 1'
#
loop_
_entity.id
_entity.type
_entity.pdbx_description
1 polymer ?
#
loop_
_entity_poly.entity_id
_entity_poly.type
_entity_poly.pdbx_seq_one_letter_code
_entity_poly.pdbx_strand_id
1 'polypeptide(L)'
;MFAEIVLSSALALVAFTADVDAHGYLEQPKPSWKDSPNPGWIVLIGNYWDIGSGGDQCGAFKTMAKEKGMSVKDVVLDMVKDKKCGFTRTDVDPQPIPSDGKVKWWGNEGSGFTHQGPCEIYIDDKMVLHGDNCEEEFKGGPHASDQTSDMTVDYSACNGKCTLTIYWLAFQNAQWQAYVNCVPLSGSGGSATQTEGSKTSSQSTETSTTHGSSTEQRDGKSTEAETEKSSNQTPSPEQQTPSTEQKKTCLRSMTLPARNESVHKILLADDAALSRCSRQKITHLLVIQQTRTNT
;
A
#
# COMPACT_ATOMS: atom_id res chain seq x y z
N MET A 1 65.16 29.86 -13.99
CA MET A 1 64.05 29.73 -13.03
C MET A 1 62.81 29.43 -13.85
N PHE A 2 62.45 28.15 -14.01
CA PHE A 2 61.24 27.74 -14.72
C PHE A 2 60.18 27.43 -13.67
N ALA A 3 59.03 28.10 -13.77
CA ALA A 3 57.90 27.94 -12.87
C ALA A 3 57.04 26.77 -13.35
N GLU A 4 56.98 25.71 -12.56
CA GLU A 4 56.05 24.59 -12.73
C GLU A 4 54.66 25.03 -12.27
N ILE A 5 53.70 25.08 -13.21
CA ILE A 5 52.28 25.27 -12.89
C ILE A 5 51.64 23.89 -12.78
N VAL A 6 51.42 23.42 -11.56
CA VAL A 6 50.63 22.22 -11.30
C VAL A 6 49.15 22.61 -11.29
N LEU A 7 48.42 22.35 -12.39
CA LEU A 7 46.95 22.38 -12.37
C LEU A 7 46.43 21.13 -11.63
N SER A 8 45.96 21.31 -10.40
CA SER A 8 45.18 20.29 -9.68
C SER A 8 43.73 20.29 -10.17
N SER A 9 43.33 19.26 -10.90
CA SER A 9 41.94 18.99 -11.26
C SER A 9 41.22 18.33 -10.08
N ALA A 10 40.43 19.09 -9.33
CA ALA A 10 39.53 18.54 -8.32
C ALA A 10 38.23 18.07 -8.99
N LEU A 11 38.02 16.75 -9.06
CA LEU A 11 36.74 16.15 -9.42
C LEU A 11 35.76 16.33 -8.25
N ALA A 12 34.80 17.24 -8.40
CA ALA A 12 33.68 17.36 -7.48
C ALA A 12 32.69 16.21 -7.74
N LEU A 13 32.74 15.18 -6.90
CA LEU A 13 31.69 14.17 -6.81
C LEU A 13 30.45 14.81 -6.16
N VAL A 14 29.51 15.25 -6.99
CA VAL A 14 28.17 15.60 -6.52
C VAL A 14 27.44 14.29 -6.21
N ALA A 15 27.37 13.95 -4.92
CA ALA A 15 26.50 12.88 -4.46
C ALA A 15 25.05 13.36 -4.57
N PHE A 16 24.32 12.87 -5.57
CA PHE A 16 22.86 12.93 -5.53
C PHE A 16 22.40 11.94 -4.48
N THR A 17 22.08 12.42 -3.29
CA THR A 17 21.23 11.67 -2.36
C THR A 17 19.85 11.68 -2.99
N ALA A 18 19.51 10.64 -3.75
CA ALA A 18 18.12 10.32 -3.96
C ALA A 18 17.57 9.98 -2.56
N ASP A 19 16.79 10.87 -1.99
CA ASP A 19 15.99 10.54 -0.83
C ASP A 19 15.10 9.38 -1.27
N VAL A 20 15.42 8.17 -0.79
CA VAL A 20 14.60 6.99 -1.03
C VAL A 20 13.37 7.19 -0.17
N ASP A 21 12.38 7.86 -0.74
CA ASP A 21 11.14 8.25 -0.08
C ASP A 21 10.25 7.00 -0.01
N ALA A 22 10.56 6.10 0.93
CA ALA A 22 9.89 4.82 1.13
C ALA A 22 8.49 5.02 1.72
N HIS A 23 7.55 5.45 0.88
CA HIS A 23 6.35 6.14 1.34
C HIS A 23 5.18 6.00 0.35
N GLY A 24 3.94 6.15 0.82
CA GLY A 24 2.74 5.93 0.02
C GLY A 24 1.64 6.96 0.24
N TYR A 25 0.96 7.30 -0.85
CA TYR A 25 -0.05 8.34 -0.88
C TYR A 25 -1.11 8.08 -1.97
N LEU A 26 -2.18 8.87 -1.94
CA LEU A 26 -3.18 8.87 -3.01
C LEU A 26 -2.65 9.58 -4.26
N GLU A 27 -2.40 8.83 -5.34
CA GLU A 27 -2.12 9.45 -6.64
C GLU A 27 -3.41 9.99 -7.28
N GLN A 28 -4.53 9.30 -7.06
CA GLN A 28 -5.85 9.73 -7.53
C GLN A 28 -6.94 9.35 -6.50
N PRO A 29 -7.83 10.27 -6.10
CA PRO A 29 -7.73 11.71 -6.31
C PRO A 29 -6.52 12.27 -5.52
N LYS A 30 -5.81 13.25 -6.10
CA LYS A 30 -4.54 13.73 -5.56
C LYS A 30 -4.75 14.64 -4.32
N PRO A 31 -4.08 14.38 -3.18
CA PRO A 31 -4.20 15.22 -2.00
C PRO A 31 -3.42 16.53 -2.16
N SER A 32 -3.80 17.52 -1.37
CA SER A 32 -2.96 18.68 -1.10
C SER A 32 -2.24 18.52 0.24
N TRP A 33 -0.97 18.91 0.30
CA TRP A 33 -0.12 18.76 1.47
C TRP A 33 -0.14 20.00 2.35
N LYS A 34 0.18 19.85 3.65
CA LYS A 34 0.28 20.96 4.61
C LYS A 34 1.40 21.94 4.26
N ASP A 35 2.60 21.41 4.01
CA ASP A 35 3.80 22.22 3.73
C ASP A 35 4.40 21.82 2.37
N SER A 36 4.90 20.59 2.27
CA SER A 36 5.45 19.98 1.06
C SER A 36 4.93 18.54 0.91
N PRO A 37 5.08 17.89 -0.27
CA PRO A 37 4.81 16.47 -0.40
C PRO A 37 5.46 15.66 0.73
N ASN A 38 4.65 14.88 1.44
CA ASN A 38 5.09 14.07 2.57
C ASN A 38 4.30 12.75 2.60
N PRO A 39 4.65 11.80 1.72
CA PRO A 39 3.92 10.54 1.60
C PRO A 39 4.17 9.55 2.76
N GLY A 40 4.84 9.98 3.83
CA GLY A 40 5.20 9.10 4.92
C GLY A 40 4.06 8.71 5.86
N TRP A 41 4.32 7.65 6.63
CA TRP A 41 3.43 7.26 7.71
C TRP A 41 3.33 8.38 8.74
N ILE A 42 2.17 8.49 9.37
CA ILE A 42 1.89 9.52 10.36
C ILE A 42 2.52 9.16 11.70
N VAL A 43 2.53 7.86 12.02
CA VAL A 43 3.16 7.29 13.22
C VAL A 43 3.59 5.85 12.97
N LEU A 44 4.69 5.46 13.62
CA LEU A 44 5.19 4.10 13.72
C LEU A 44 5.14 3.68 15.19
N ILE A 45 4.43 2.60 15.50
CA ILE A 45 4.35 2.06 16.87
C ILE A 45 4.76 0.59 16.89
N GLY A 46 5.03 0.07 18.09
CA GLY A 46 4.99 -1.37 18.30
C GLY A 46 3.56 -1.89 18.14
N ASN A 47 3.41 -3.20 17.91
CA ASN A 47 2.13 -3.87 17.73
C ASN A 47 1.04 -3.34 18.68
N TYR A 48 -0.01 -2.75 18.12
CA TYR A 48 -1.04 -2.02 18.88
C TYR A 48 -1.77 -2.88 19.93
N TRP A 49 -1.85 -4.19 19.69
CA TRP A 49 -2.51 -5.16 20.57
C TRP A 49 -1.60 -6.33 20.98
N ASP A 50 -0.29 -6.20 20.77
CA ASP A 50 0.69 -7.27 21.05
C ASP A 50 0.35 -8.64 20.41
N ILE A 51 -0.22 -8.64 19.20
CA ILE A 51 -0.64 -9.87 18.48
C ILE A 51 0.52 -10.67 17.84
N GLY A 52 1.76 -10.39 18.24
CA GLY A 52 2.97 -11.05 17.74
C GLY A 52 3.61 -10.37 16.52
N SER A 53 4.53 -11.08 15.87
CA SER A 53 5.29 -10.58 14.70
C SER A 53 5.43 -11.66 13.64
N GLY A 54 5.17 -11.31 12.38
CA GLY A 54 5.20 -12.26 11.26
C GLY A 54 3.99 -13.20 11.22
N GLY A 55 3.97 -14.13 10.26
CA GLY A 55 2.81 -14.99 10.01
C GLY A 55 1.62 -14.21 9.44
N ASP A 56 0.41 -14.72 9.66
CA ASP A 56 -0.84 -14.09 9.22
C ASP A 56 -1.26 -12.95 10.17
N GLN A 57 -0.54 -11.83 10.09
CA GLN A 57 -0.86 -10.65 10.91
C GLN A 57 -2.19 -10.00 10.51
N CYS A 58 -2.58 -10.06 9.23
CA CYS A 58 -3.86 -9.54 8.76
C CYS A 58 -5.04 -10.33 9.37
N GLY A 59 -4.98 -11.66 9.39
CA GLY A 59 -5.98 -12.50 10.04
C GLY A 59 -6.03 -12.31 11.56
N ALA A 60 -4.87 -12.16 12.20
CA ALA A 60 -4.80 -11.87 13.63
C ALA A 60 -5.39 -10.49 13.96
N PHE A 61 -5.07 -9.46 13.17
CA PHE A 61 -5.68 -8.13 13.29
C PHE A 61 -7.19 -8.20 13.12
N LYS A 62 -7.68 -8.85 12.05
CA LYS A 62 -9.11 -9.00 11.77
C LYS A 62 -9.86 -9.63 12.94
N THR A 63 -9.29 -10.67 13.53
CA THR A 63 -9.87 -11.35 14.70
C THR A 63 -9.97 -10.39 15.88
N MET A 64 -8.89 -9.70 16.22
CA MET A 64 -8.85 -8.77 17.34
C MET A 64 -9.75 -7.54 17.12
N ALA A 65 -9.76 -6.97 15.92
CA ALA A 65 -10.61 -5.85 15.53
C ALA A 65 -12.09 -6.21 15.73
N LYS A 66 -12.49 -7.43 15.34
CA LYS A 66 -13.84 -7.95 15.59
C LYS A 66 -14.14 -8.14 17.08
N GLU A 67 -13.22 -8.72 17.85
CA GLU A 67 -13.39 -8.91 19.30
C GLU A 67 -13.51 -7.58 20.06
N LYS A 68 -12.78 -6.55 19.62
CA LYS A 68 -12.79 -5.21 20.22
C LYS A 68 -13.89 -4.31 19.65
N GLY A 69 -14.55 -4.71 18.56
CA GLY A 69 -15.53 -3.88 17.86
C GLY A 69 -14.92 -2.60 17.26
N MET A 70 -13.68 -2.68 16.77
CA MET A 70 -12.95 -1.56 16.17
C MET A 70 -12.76 -1.79 14.67
N SER A 71 -12.90 -0.73 13.88
CA SER A 71 -12.52 -0.69 12.45
C SER A 71 -11.03 -0.36 12.27
N VAL A 72 -10.52 -0.45 11.03
CA VAL A 72 -9.17 0.04 10.71
C VAL A 72 -9.09 1.54 10.98
N LYS A 73 -10.12 2.31 10.59
CA LYS A 73 -10.25 3.74 10.91
C LYS A 73 -10.13 4.00 12.40
N ASP A 74 -10.79 3.23 13.25
CA ASP A 74 -10.75 3.45 14.71
C ASP A 74 -9.35 3.25 15.27
N VAL A 75 -8.67 2.17 14.89
CA VAL A 75 -7.28 1.89 15.30
C VAL A 75 -6.34 2.97 14.79
N VAL A 76 -6.41 3.30 13.50
CA VAL A 76 -5.55 4.32 12.89
C VAL A 76 -5.78 5.69 13.53
N LEU A 77 -7.03 6.10 13.77
CA LEU A 77 -7.34 7.37 14.43
C LEU A 77 -6.85 7.42 15.87
N ASP A 78 -6.91 6.31 16.62
CA ASP A 78 -6.30 6.26 17.93
C ASP A 78 -4.77 6.33 17.85
N MET A 79 -4.13 5.73 16.85
CA MET A 79 -2.68 5.82 16.67
C MET A 79 -2.21 7.25 16.33
N VAL A 80 -2.89 7.92 15.39
CA VAL A 80 -2.46 9.23 14.88
C VAL A 80 -2.94 10.42 15.70
N LYS A 81 -3.83 10.20 16.67
CA LYS A 81 -4.37 11.20 17.61
C LYS A 81 -4.99 12.40 16.87
N ASP A 82 -4.38 13.57 16.95
CA ASP A 82 -4.88 14.83 16.38
C ASP A 82 -4.65 14.93 14.86
N LYS A 83 -3.79 14.09 14.29
CA LYS A 83 -3.45 14.09 12.85
C LYS A 83 -4.44 13.28 12.02
N LYS A 84 -5.75 13.58 12.13
CA LYS A 84 -6.84 12.84 11.47
C LYS A 84 -6.80 12.84 9.93
N CYS A 85 -6.07 13.77 9.34
CA CYS A 85 -5.79 13.82 7.90
C CYS A 85 -4.29 13.69 7.57
N GLY A 86 -3.50 13.17 8.52
CA GLY A 86 -2.07 13.04 8.37
C GLY A 86 -1.39 14.37 8.01
N PHE A 87 -0.63 14.34 6.91
CA PHE A 87 0.06 15.51 6.34
C PHE A 87 -0.72 16.21 5.22
N THR A 88 -1.96 15.79 4.96
CA THR A 88 -2.83 16.36 3.92
C THR A 88 -3.77 17.45 4.46
N ARG A 89 -4.37 18.22 3.55
CA ARG A 89 -5.28 19.34 3.83
C ARG A 89 -6.65 19.13 3.22
N THR A 90 -7.68 19.60 3.93
CA THR A 90 -9.08 19.61 3.47
C THR A 90 -9.60 21.02 3.21
N ASP A 91 -8.87 22.05 3.65
CA ASP A 91 -9.17 23.47 3.48
C ASP A 91 -8.59 24.03 2.16
N VAL A 92 -8.81 23.29 1.08
CA VAL A 92 -8.31 23.59 -0.26
C VAL A 92 -9.42 23.42 -1.30
N ASP A 93 -9.17 23.84 -2.53
CA ASP A 93 -10.10 23.59 -3.64
C ASP A 93 -10.31 22.08 -3.83
N PRO A 94 -11.58 21.60 -3.81
CA PRO A 94 -11.85 20.18 -3.94
C PRO A 94 -11.46 19.62 -5.31
N GLN A 95 -10.95 18.39 -5.33
CA GLN A 95 -10.70 17.66 -6.57
C GLN A 95 -12.02 17.16 -7.17
N PRO A 96 -12.13 17.00 -8.50
CA PRO A 96 -13.27 16.30 -9.10
C PRO A 96 -13.28 14.83 -8.67
N ILE A 97 -14.47 14.23 -8.63
CA ILE A 97 -14.60 12.76 -8.50
C ILE A 97 -13.86 12.10 -9.68
N PRO A 98 -12.98 11.10 -9.45
CA PRO A 98 -12.34 10.31 -10.50
C PRO A 98 -13.33 9.78 -11.53
N SER A 99 -13.10 10.08 -12.81
CA SER A 99 -14.00 9.66 -13.90
C SER A 99 -14.00 8.14 -14.15
N ASP A 100 -12.92 7.46 -13.76
CA ASP A 100 -12.80 6.00 -13.79
C ASP A 100 -13.35 5.32 -12.52
N GLY A 101 -13.89 6.09 -11.57
CA GLY A 101 -14.46 5.58 -10.32
C GLY A 101 -13.43 4.94 -9.39
N LYS A 102 -12.13 5.23 -9.59
CA LYS A 102 -11.04 4.60 -8.83
C LYS A 102 -10.37 5.56 -7.86
N VAL A 103 -9.97 4.99 -6.74
CA VAL A 103 -8.92 5.52 -5.87
C VAL A 103 -7.63 4.78 -6.22
N LYS A 104 -6.52 5.50 -6.42
CA LYS A 104 -5.24 4.93 -6.80
C LYS A 104 -4.22 5.25 -5.74
N TRP A 105 -3.72 4.20 -5.09
CA TRP A 105 -2.66 4.31 -4.12
C TRP A 105 -1.30 4.10 -4.81
N TRP A 106 -0.41 5.07 -4.62
CA TRP A 106 0.97 5.02 -5.08
C TRP A 106 1.87 4.82 -3.87
N GLY A 107 2.56 3.67 -3.80
CA GLY A 107 3.63 3.46 -2.82
C GLY A 107 5.01 3.64 -3.41
N ASN A 108 6.01 3.17 -2.67
CA ASN A 108 7.42 3.38 -2.97
C ASN A 108 7.75 3.11 -4.45
N GLU A 109 8.19 4.16 -5.15
CA GLU A 109 8.51 4.14 -6.58
C GLU A 109 7.44 3.42 -7.43
N GLY A 110 6.16 3.66 -7.15
CA GLY A 110 5.01 3.22 -7.96
C GLY A 110 4.73 1.72 -7.93
N SER A 111 4.90 1.09 -6.77
CA SER A 111 4.58 -0.32 -6.53
C SER A 111 3.24 -0.58 -5.81
N GLY A 112 2.46 0.47 -5.51
CA GLY A 112 1.21 0.34 -4.75
C GLY A 112 1.44 0.05 -3.26
N PHE A 113 0.60 -0.77 -2.62
CA PHE A 113 0.81 -1.15 -1.21
C PHE A 113 2.05 -2.05 -1.06
N THR A 114 3.05 -1.61 -0.29
CA THR A 114 4.35 -2.30 -0.15
C THR A 114 4.48 -3.16 1.11
N HIS A 115 3.42 -3.21 1.91
CA HIS A 115 3.35 -3.96 3.15
C HIS A 115 1.96 -4.56 3.32
N GLN A 116 1.91 -5.75 3.92
CA GLN A 116 0.63 -6.36 4.27
C GLN A 116 -0.06 -5.50 5.31
N GLY A 117 -1.38 -5.46 5.22
CA GLY A 117 -2.18 -4.77 6.21
C GLY A 117 -3.54 -4.35 5.69
N PRO A 118 -4.50 -4.11 6.59
CA PRO A 118 -5.85 -3.76 6.22
C PRO A 118 -5.94 -2.27 5.86
N CYS A 119 -6.90 -1.94 5.00
CA CYS A 119 -7.20 -0.56 4.63
C CYS A 119 -8.70 -0.33 4.50
N GLU A 120 -9.10 0.92 4.70
CA GLU A 120 -10.48 1.36 4.54
C GLU A 120 -10.51 2.71 3.81
N ILE A 121 -11.51 2.90 2.97
CA ILE A 121 -11.81 4.19 2.34
C ILE A 121 -13.17 4.65 2.81
N TYR A 122 -13.23 5.92 3.18
CA TYR A 122 -14.44 6.61 3.58
C TYR A 122 -14.71 7.78 2.65
N ILE A 123 -15.99 8.01 2.37
CA ILE A 123 -16.50 9.29 1.87
C ILE A 123 -17.31 9.88 3.01
N ASP A 124 -16.81 11.00 3.55
CA ASP A 124 -17.25 11.58 4.82
C ASP A 124 -17.25 10.49 5.92
N ASP A 125 -18.43 10.17 6.46
CA ASP A 125 -18.58 9.15 7.52
C ASP A 125 -18.94 7.75 6.98
N LYS A 126 -19.18 7.62 5.67
CA LYS A 126 -19.58 6.33 5.07
C LYS A 126 -18.35 5.56 4.60
N MET A 127 -18.14 4.36 5.16
CA MET A 127 -17.18 3.41 4.61
C MET A 127 -17.66 2.93 3.25
N VAL A 128 -16.82 3.08 2.23
CA VAL A 128 -17.11 2.72 0.83
C VAL A 128 -16.19 1.62 0.30
N LEU A 129 -15.11 1.31 1.03
CA LEU A 129 -14.23 0.17 0.76
C LEU A 129 -13.58 -0.29 2.06
N HIS A 130 -13.41 -1.60 2.18
CA HIS A 130 -12.63 -2.27 3.21
C HIS A 130 -11.85 -3.41 2.57
N GLY A 131 -10.57 -3.55 2.91
CA GLY A 131 -9.74 -4.71 2.57
C GLY A 131 -9.04 -5.22 3.82
N ASP A 132 -9.02 -6.54 3.99
CA ASP A 132 -8.34 -7.21 5.10
C ASP A 132 -6.83 -7.25 4.88
N ASN A 133 -6.40 -7.37 3.62
CA ASN A 133 -5.00 -7.30 3.20
C ASN A 133 -4.87 -6.57 1.87
N CYS A 134 -4.63 -5.25 1.93
CA CYS A 134 -4.68 -4.40 0.74
C CYS A 134 -3.52 -4.60 -0.24
N GLU A 135 -2.36 -5.08 0.22
CA GLU A 135 -1.27 -5.54 -0.67
C GLU A 135 -1.68 -6.79 -1.47
N GLU A 136 -2.53 -7.65 -0.90
CA GLU A 136 -3.01 -8.84 -1.58
C GLU A 136 -4.20 -8.57 -2.49
N GLU A 137 -5.16 -7.79 -2.03
CA GLU A 137 -6.40 -7.51 -2.73
C GLU A 137 -6.24 -6.48 -3.86
N PHE A 138 -5.42 -5.45 -3.64
CA PHE A 138 -5.23 -4.34 -4.59
C PHE A 138 -3.79 -4.34 -5.08
N LYS A 139 -3.50 -5.22 -6.04
CA LYS A 139 -2.15 -5.39 -6.59
C LYS A 139 -1.64 -4.11 -7.25
N GLY A 140 -0.53 -3.60 -6.73
CA GLY A 140 0.33 -2.65 -7.44
C GLY A 140 1.34 -3.39 -8.33
N GLY A 141 2.26 -2.63 -8.93
CA GLY A 141 3.33 -3.22 -9.72
C GLY A 141 4.58 -3.58 -8.92
N PRO A 142 5.62 -4.10 -9.58
CA PRO A 142 6.91 -4.33 -8.95
C PRO A 142 7.54 -3.00 -8.46
N HIS A 143 8.54 -3.10 -7.60
CA HIS A 143 9.35 -1.94 -7.19
C HIS A 143 9.86 -1.15 -8.41
N ALA A 144 9.78 0.18 -8.35
CA ALA A 144 10.16 1.08 -9.44
C ALA A 144 9.30 0.95 -10.72
N SER A 145 8.04 0.53 -10.58
CA SER A 145 7.08 0.55 -11.69
C SER A 145 6.21 1.81 -11.65
N ASP A 146 5.41 2.07 -12.67
CA ASP A 146 4.44 3.17 -12.67
C ASP A 146 3.01 2.68 -12.33
N GLN A 147 2.88 1.53 -11.66
CA GLN A 147 1.59 0.85 -11.45
C GLN A 147 1.09 1.02 -10.01
N THR A 148 0.01 1.79 -9.88
CA THR A 148 -0.74 1.99 -8.64
C THR A 148 -1.52 0.75 -8.20
N SER A 149 -1.84 0.70 -6.90
CA SER A 149 -2.92 -0.14 -6.39
C SER A 149 -4.25 0.56 -6.66
N ASP A 150 -4.99 0.06 -7.65
CA ASP A 150 -6.29 0.61 -8.06
C ASP A 150 -7.42 -0.01 -7.23
N MET A 151 -8.23 0.84 -6.62
CA MET A 151 -9.36 0.49 -5.76
C MET A 151 -10.64 1.10 -6.33
N THR A 152 -11.58 0.29 -6.81
CA THR A 152 -12.88 0.77 -7.27
C THR A 152 -13.74 1.18 -6.08
N VAL A 153 -14.28 2.40 -6.12
CA VAL A 153 -15.05 2.99 -5.01
C VAL A 153 -16.42 3.45 -5.50
N ASP A 154 -17.46 3.19 -4.72
CA ASP A 154 -18.78 3.77 -4.92
C ASP A 154 -18.82 5.20 -4.36
N TYR A 155 -18.85 6.18 -5.26
CA TYR A 155 -18.92 7.60 -4.90
C TYR A 155 -20.35 8.09 -4.62
N SER A 156 -21.37 7.23 -4.62
CA SER A 156 -22.79 7.60 -4.41
C SER A 156 -23.05 8.44 -3.15
N ALA A 157 -22.19 8.31 -2.13
CA ALA A 157 -22.26 9.10 -0.90
C ALA A 157 -21.83 10.56 -1.06
N CYS A 158 -21.08 10.89 -2.12
CA CYS A 158 -20.62 12.24 -2.38
C CYS A 158 -21.66 13.01 -3.22
N ASN A 159 -22.30 14.01 -2.62
CA ASN A 159 -23.25 14.89 -3.30
C ASN A 159 -22.93 16.36 -3.01
N GLY A 160 -22.33 17.04 -3.98
CA GLY A 160 -21.81 18.39 -3.81
C GLY A 160 -20.37 18.32 -3.33
N LYS A 161 -20.11 18.66 -2.07
CA LYS A 161 -18.77 18.60 -1.45
C LYS A 161 -18.72 17.45 -0.45
N CYS A 162 -17.65 16.66 -0.50
CA CYS A 162 -17.38 15.58 0.45
C CYS A 162 -15.87 15.47 0.71
N THR A 163 -15.47 14.64 1.66
CA THR A 163 -14.06 14.30 1.90
C THR A 163 -13.84 12.82 1.69
N LEU A 164 -12.97 12.45 0.76
CA LEU A 164 -12.46 11.10 0.66
C LEU A 164 -11.29 10.93 1.63
N THR A 165 -11.34 9.89 2.45
CA THR A 165 -10.24 9.55 3.37
C THR A 165 -9.86 8.10 3.21
N ILE A 166 -8.58 7.82 3.00
CA ILE A 166 -8.02 6.48 3.10
C ILE A 166 -7.30 6.32 4.43
N TYR A 167 -7.56 5.19 5.09
CA TYR A 167 -6.82 4.71 6.25
C TYR A 167 -6.13 3.41 5.85
N TRP A 168 -4.82 3.33 6.02
CA TRP A 168 -4.07 2.09 5.82
C TRP A 168 -3.16 1.83 7.02
N LEU A 169 -3.20 0.60 7.51
CA LEU A 169 -2.37 0.15 8.62
C LEU A 169 -1.39 -0.90 8.08
N ALA A 170 -0.15 -0.52 7.85
CA ALA A 170 0.88 -1.40 7.29
C ALA A 170 1.65 -2.13 8.40
N PHE A 171 1.83 -3.44 8.22
CA PHE A 171 2.55 -4.30 9.16
C PHE A 171 3.99 -4.54 8.70
N GLN A 172 4.93 -3.89 9.36
CA GLN A 172 6.36 -4.11 9.20
C GLN A 172 6.88 -4.97 10.36
N ASN A 173 6.64 -6.29 10.28
CA ASN A 173 6.89 -7.22 11.38
C ASN A 173 6.13 -6.77 12.65
N ALA A 174 6.82 -6.56 13.78
CA ALA A 174 6.22 -6.11 15.03
C ALA A 174 5.91 -4.60 15.06
N GLN A 175 6.27 -3.85 14.01
CA GLN A 175 6.07 -2.41 13.95
C GLN A 175 4.94 -2.09 12.97
N TRP A 176 4.00 -1.25 13.40
CA TRP A 176 2.82 -0.90 12.61
C TRP A 176 2.89 0.57 12.21
N GLN A 177 2.70 0.83 10.92
CA GLN A 177 2.70 2.16 10.32
C GLN A 177 1.27 2.58 9.99
N ALA A 178 0.83 3.73 10.49
CA ALA A 178 -0.46 4.30 10.11
C ALA A 178 -0.30 5.34 9.00
N TYR A 179 -1.05 5.16 7.92
CA TYR A 179 -1.17 6.09 6.82
C TYR A 179 -2.58 6.68 6.77
N VAL A 180 -2.66 7.99 6.57
CA VAL A 180 -3.93 8.71 6.39
C VAL A 180 -3.76 9.78 5.34
N ASN A 181 -4.60 9.77 4.30
CA ASN A 181 -4.70 10.84 3.32
C ASN A 181 -6.17 11.28 3.22
N CYS A 182 -6.41 12.57 3.33
CA CYS A 182 -7.70 13.20 3.10
C CYS A 182 -7.65 14.00 1.79
N VAL A 183 -8.73 13.93 1.01
CA VAL A 183 -8.89 14.66 -0.23
C VAL A 183 -10.29 15.26 -0.26
N PRO A 184 -10.44 16.59 -0.21
CA PRO A 184 -11.74 17.20 -0.45
C PRO A 184 -12.14 16.95 -1.91
N LEU A 185 -13.37 16.50 -2.13
CA LEU A 185 -13.92 16.25 -3.45
C LEU A 185 -15.14 17.13 -3.73
N SER A 186 -15.39 17.38 -5.01
CA SER A 186 -16.60 18.01 -5.50
C SER A 186 -17.18 17.23 -6.68
N GLY A 187 -18.48 16.95 -6.64
CA GLY A 187 -19.19 16.24 -7.71
C GLY A 187 -20.49 15.59 -7.22
N SER A 188 -21.11 14.81 -8.10
CA SER A 188 -22.26 13.97 -7.75
C SER A 188 -21.96 12.53 -8.16
N GLY A 189 -21.60 11.70 -7.18
CA GLY A 189 -21.27 10.29 -7.45
C GLY A 189 -22.49 9.40 -7.70
N GLY A 190 -23.70 9.91 -7.47
CA GLY A 190 -24.95 9.22 -7.78
C GLY A 190 -25.46 9.42 -9.21
N SER A 191 -24.85 10.31 -10.00
CA SER A 191 -25.29 10.60 -11.37
C SER A 191 -24.45 9.85 -12.40
N ALA A 192 -24.65 8.55 -12.50
CA ALA A 192 -24.26 7.81 -13.70
C ALA A 192 -25.22 8.17 -14.84
N THR A 193 -24.95 9.27 -15.52
CA THR A 193 -25.36 9.45 -16.92
C THR A 193 -24.17 10.02 -17.66
N GLN A 194 -23.52 9.16 -18.45
CA GLN A 194 -22.64 9.61 -19.52
C GLN A 194 -23.41 10.65 -20.34
N THR A 195 -22.96 11.89 -20.30
CA THR A 195 -23.34 12.88 -21.31
C THR A 195 -22.06 13.27 -22.03
N GLU A 196 -21.67 12.47 -23.02
CA GLU A 196 -20.98 13.03 -24.19
C GLU A 196 -22.03 13.86 -24.94
N GLY A 197 -22.00 15.18 -24.72
CA GLY A 197 -22.87 16.14 -25.37
C GLY A 197 -22.05 17.11 -26.20
N SER A 198 -21.75 16.69 -27.43
CA SER A 198 -21.16 17.51 -28.47
C SER A 198 -22.00 18.78 -28.72
N LYS A 199 -21.32 19.89 -29.00
CA LYS A 199 -21.94 21.14 -29.45
C LYS A 199 -22.72 20.88 -30.73
N THR A 200 -24.00 21.26 -30.81
CA THR A 200 -24.62 21.88 -31.99
C THR A 200 -25.99 22.47 -31.64
N SER A 201 -26.20 23.68 -32.17
CA SER A 201 -27.37 24.54 -32.08
C SER A 201 -28.58 23.99 -32.85
N SER A 202 -29.76 24.44 -32.40
CA SER A 202 -30.94 24.82 -33.20
C SER A 202 -32.20 23.95 -33.08
N GLN A 203 -33.18 24.56 -32.42
CA GLN A 203 -34.54 24.84 -32.90
C GLN A 203 -35.64 23.76 -32.77
N SER A 204 -36.74 24.25 -32.18
CA SER A 204 -38.05 23.69 -31.89
C SER A 204 -38.75 22.96 -33.03
N THR A 205 -39.56 21.95 -32.70
CA THR A 205 -40.99 21.88 -33.11
C THR A 205 -41.78 20.91 -32.21
N GLU A 206 -43.01 21.28 -31.87
CA GLU A 206 -44.03 20.53 -31.14
C GLU A 206 -44.61 19.34 -31.93
N THR A 207 -45.23 18.39 -31.20
CA THR A 207 -46.60 17.84 -31.44
C THR A 207 -46.70 16.31 -31.32
N SER A 208 -47.26 15.91 -30.17
CA SER A 208 -48.42 15.02 -29.93
C SER A 208 -48.49 13.55 -30.39
N THR A 209 -49.18 12.77 -29.53
CA THR A 209 -50.11 11.63 -29.78
C THR A 209 -49.47 10.27 -30.12
N THR A 210 -49.86 9.07 -29.62
CA THR A 210 -50.95 8.56 -28.76
C THR A 210 -50.61 7.12 -28.28
N HIS A 211 -51.26 6.70 -27.17
CA HIS A 211 -51.60 5.36 -26.65
C HIS A 211 -51.16 4.02 -27.31
N GLY A 212 -50.93 3.05 -26.41
CA GLY A 212 -51.25 1.61 -26.60
C GLY A 212 -50.46 0.72 -25.62
N SER A 213 -50.86 0.56 -24.35
CA SER A 213 -51.61 -0.61 -23.82
C SER A 213 -51.25 -1.96 -24.46
N SER A 214 -50.61 -2.86 -23.70
CA SER A 214 -51.29 -4.03 -23.12
C SER A 214 -50.34 -4.98 -22.37
N THR A 215 -50.87 -5.48 -21.27
CA THR A 215 -50.46 -6.53 -20.34
C THR A 215 -50.42 -7.95 -20.94
N GLU A 216 -49.58 -8.82 -20.35
CA GLU A 216 -49.86 -10.20 -19.86
C GLU A 216 -48.50 -10.95 -19.74
N GLN A 217 -47.99 -11.39 -18.58
CA GLN A 217 -48.40 -12.39 -17.58
C GLN A 217 -48.00 -13.85 -17.91
N ARG A 218 -47.45 -14.53 -16.88
CA ARG A 218 -47.30 -15.99 -16.62
C ARG A 218 -46.04 -16.68 -17.16
N ASP A 219 -45.52 -17.76 -16.57
CA ASP A 219 -45.49 -18.41 -15.23
C ASP A 219 -44.68 -19.71 -15.44
N GLY A 220 -44.20 -20.37 -14.37
CA GLY A 220 -43.69 -21.75 -14.37
C GLY A 220 -42.16 -21.90 -14.47
N LYS A 221 -41.36 -22.29 -13.47
CA LYS A 221 -41.37 -23.37 -12.45
C LYS A 221 -40.80 -24.72 -12.93
N SER A 222 -39.90 -25.26 -12.08
CA SER A 222 -39.48 -26.67 -11.89
C SER A 222 -38.35 -27.19 -12.80
N THR A 223 -37.37 -28.03 -12.39
CA THR A 223 -37.06 -28.77 -11.14
C THR A 223 -35.60 -29.30 -11.22
N GLU A 224 -34.97 -29.56 -10.06
CA GLU A 224 -34.06 -30.65 -9.63
C GLU A 224 -33.78 -31.84 -10.60
N ALA A 225 -32.70 -32.66 -10.52
CA ALA A 225 -31.57 -32.83 -9.60
C ALA A 225 -30.55 -33.86 -10.20
N GLU A 226 -29.52 -34.20 -9.38
CA GLU A 226 -28.77 -35.49 -9.32
C GLU A 226 -27.64 -35.72 -10.36
N THR A 227 -26.46 -36.33 -10.10
CA THR A 227 -25.90 -37.08 -8.95
C THR A 227 -24.44 -37.52 -9.26
N GLU A 228 -23.56 -37.52 -8.24
CA GLU A 228 -22.37 -38.40 -7.98
C GLU A 228 -21.16 -38.49 -8.98
N LYS A 229 -19.89 -38.83 -8.63
CA LYS A 229 -19.14 -39.29 -7.44
C LYS A 229 -17.64 -39.55 -7.77
N SER A 230 -16.79 -39.58 -6.72
CA SER A 230 -15.44 -40.22 -6.54
C SER A 230 -14.25 -39.80 -7.41
N SER A 231 -13.10 -39.37 -6.86
CA SER A 231 -12.08 -40.06 -6.00
C SER A 231 -10.89 -40.55 -6.83
N ASN A 232 -9.69 -39.97 -6.63
CA ASN A 232 -8.57 -40.67 -5.98
C ASN A 232 -7.30 -39.81 -5.86
N GLN A 233 -6.63 -40.01 -4.72
CA GLN A 233 -5.28 -39.52 -4.38
C GLN A 233 -4.19 -40.42 -4.97
N THR A 234 -2.97 -39.88 -5.12
CA THR A 234 -1.69 -40.62 -5.07
C THR A 234 -0.58 -39.65 -4.60
N PRO A 235 0.31 -40.04 -3.67
CA PRO A 235 1.41 -39.20 -3.16
C PRO A 235 2.76 -39.50 -3.86
N SER A 236 3.68 -38.54 -3.83
CA SER A 236 5.10 -38.69 -4.24
C SER A 236 5.96 -37.63 -3.54
N PRO A 237 7.30 -37.77 -3.39
CA PRO A 237 7.93 -37.98 -2.10
C PRO A 237 8.75 -36.79 -1.59
N GLU A 238 9.03 -36.82 -0.29
CA GLU A 238 9.87 -35.90 0.48
C GLU A 238 11.30 -35.78 -0.07
N GLN A 239 11.79 -34.54 -0.15
CA GLN A 239 13.19 -34.21 -0.40
C GLN A 239 13.78 -33.55 0.85
N GLN A 240 14.70 -34.27 1.51
CA GLN A 240 15.45 -33.81 2.67
C GLN A 240 16.36 -32.61 2.31
N THR A 241 16.33 -31.56 3.13
CA THR A 241 17.27 -30.43 3.07
C THR A 241 17.95 -30.29 4.44
N PRO A 242 19.30 -30.27 4.54
CA PRO A 242 20.00 -29.97 5.79
C PRO A 242 20.36 -28.48 5.83
N SER A 243 19.87 -27.72 6.83
CA SER A 243 20.45 -26.41 7.21
C SER A 243 19.92 -25.93 8.57
N THR A 244 20.39 -26.58 9.63
CA THR A 244 20.17 -26.09 11.02
C THR A 244 21.47 -25.63 11.69
N GLU A 245 22.63 -25.72 11.01
CA GLU A 245 23.92 -25.43 11.65
C GLU A 245 24.44 -23.99 11.44
N GLN A 246 23.99 -23.27 10.41
CA GLN A 246 24.47 -21.90 10.13
C GLN A 246 23.84 -20.80 11.01
N LYS A 247 22.77 -21.08 11.77
CA LYS A 247 22.11 -20.08 12.62
C LYS A 247 22.82 -19.87 13.97
N LYS A 248 23.71 -20.78 14.39
CA LYS A 248 24.40 -20.70 15.70
C LYS A 248 25.62 -19.78 15.73
N THR A 249 26.21 -19.42 14.59
CA THR A 249 27.46 -18.64 14.57
C THR A 249 27.22 -17.12 14.58
N CYS A 250 26.00 -16.64 14.27
CA CYS A 250 25.70 -15.19 14.31
C CYS A 250 25.30 -14.69 15.72
N LEU A 251 24.87 -15.58 16.63
CA LEU A 251 24.34 -15.21 17.94
C LEU A 251 25.39 -15.06 19.07
N ARG A 252 26.69 -15.27 18.81
CA ARG A 252 27.71 -15.24 19.89
C ARG A 252 28.51 -13.94 20.01
N SER A 253 28.15 -12.86 19.33
CA SER A 253 28.91 -11.59 19.42
C SER A 253 28.17 -10.39 20.03
N MET A 254 27.02 -10.58 20.68
CA MET A 254 26.37 -9.52 21.45
C MET A 254 26.75 -9.62 22.94
N THR A 255 27.90 -9.06 23.30
CA THR A 255 28.17 -8.69 24.70
C THR A 255 27.91 -7.19 24.82
N LEU A 256 26.89 -6.81 25.59
CA LEU A 256 26.55 -5.42 25.92
C LEU A 256 27.71 -4.72 26.64
N PRO A 257 28.17 -3.53 26.22
CA PRO A 257 28.91 -2.64 27.10
C PRO A 257 27.93 -1.75 27.88
N ALA A 258 28.22 -1.55 29.16
CA ALA A 258 27.50 -0.66 30.04
C ALA A 258 27.64 0.81 29.62
N ARG A 259 26.50 1.51 29.66
CA ARG A 259 26.25 2.94 29.92
C ARG A 259 27.34 3.96 29.50
N ASN A 260 26.92 4.82 28.55
CA ASN A 260 27.40 6.17 28.24
C ASN A 260 28.41 6.31 27.08
N GLU A 261 27.96 6.09 25.83
CA GLU A 261 28.53 6.73 24.63
C GLU A 261 27.44 7.03 23.58
N SER A 262 27.68 8.07 22.78
CA SER A 262 26.73 8.76 21.90
C SER A 262 26.12 7.88 20.79
N VAL A 263 24.81 8.05 20.55
CA VAL A 263 23.92 7.30 19.62
C VAL A 263 24.50 7.19 18.19
N HIS A 264 25.36 8.12 17.78
CA HIS A 264 25.98 8.16 16.46
C HIS A 264 27.02 7.04 16.21
N LYS A 265 27.62 6.45 17.25
CA LYS A 265 28.57 5.33 17.11
C LYS A 265 27.89 3.97 16.96
N ILE A 266 26.65 3.83 17.43
CA ILE A 266 25.90 2.56 17.40
C ILE A 266 25.47 2.25 15.96
N LEU A 267 24.96 3.24 15.22
CA LEU A 267 24.57 3.08 13.81
C LEU A 267 25.74 2.70 12.89
N LEU A 268 26.94 3.26 13.12
CA LEU A 268 28.12 2.93 12.31
C LEU A 268 28.66 1.51 12.56
N ALA A 269 28.42 0.94 13.74
CA ALA A 269 28.83 -0.42 14.06
C ALA A 269 27.92 -1.47 13.38
N ASP A 270 26.62 -1.18 13.27
CA ASP A 270 25.64 -2.06 12.64
C ASP A 270 25.82 -2.13 11.11
N ASP A 271 26.12 -1.00 10.44
CA ASP A 271 26.42 -0.98 9.00
C ASP A 271 27.70 -1.75 8.65
N ALA A 272 28.73 -1.65 9.50
CA ALA A 272 29.98 -2.38 9.31
C ALA A 272 29.84 -3.89 9.54
N ALA A 273 28.84 -4.31 10.33
CA ALA A 273 28.53 -5.72 10.58
C ALA A 273 27.68 -6.31 9.43
N LEU A 274 26.68 -5.57 8.95
CA LEU A 274 25.86 -5.95 7.79
C LEU A 274 26.69 -6.05 6.49
N SER A 275 27.61 -5.10 6.27
CA SER A 275 28.53 -5.12 5.11
C SER A 275 29.47 -6.35 5.12
N ARG A 276 29.93 -6.77 6.31
CA ARG A 276 30.76 -7.98 6.46
C ARG A 276 29.97 -9.26 6.21
N CYS A 277 28.73 -9.34 6.67
CA CYS A 277 27.83 -10.47 6.37
C CYS A 277 27.52 -10.60 4.86
N SER A 278 27.33 -9.48 4.17
CA SER A 278 27.09 -9.45 2.73
C SER A 278 28.33 -9.89 1.92
N ARG A 279 29.53 -9.43 2.29
CA ARG A 279 30.79 -9.86 1.65
C ARG A 279 31.07 -11.35 1.85
N GLN A 280 30.77 -11.90 3.02
CA GLN A 280 30.95 -13.34 3.28
C GLN A 280 30.05 -14.21 2.38
N LYS A 281 28.81 -13.78 2.11
CA LYS A 281 27.88 -14.44 1.18
C LYS A 281 28.39 -14.43 -0.26
N ILE A 282 28.97 -13.31 -0.71
CA ILE A 282 29.50 -13.17 -2.07
C ILE A 282 30.77 -14.02 -2.26
N THR A 283 31.66 -14.10 -1.26
CA THR A 283 32.86 -14.96 -1.34
C THR A 283 32.49 -16.45 -1.37
N HIS A 284 31.44 -16.87 -0.66
CA HIS A 284 31.00 -18.28 -0.66
C HIS A 284 30.36 -18.69 -2.01
N LEU A 285 29.68 -17.77 -2.70
CA LEU A 285 29.13 -17.99 -4.04
C LEU A 285 30.23 -18.08 -5.12
N LEU A 286 31.30 -17.29 -4.99
CA LEU A 286 32.45 -17.32 -5.91
C LEU A 286 33.27 -18.62 -5.80
N VAL A 287 33.45 -19.16 -4.59
CA VAL A 287 34.17 -20.43 -4.39
C VAL A 287 33.37 -21.61 -4.97
N ILE A 288 32.04 -21.60 -4.88
CA ILE A 288 31.19 -22.67 -5.43
C ILE A 288 31.21 -22.68 -6.97
N GLN A 289 31.27 -21.51 -7.62
CA GLN A 289 31.39 -21.44 -9.08
C GLN A 289 32.76 -21.93 -9.59
N GLN A 290 33.84 -21.69 -8.84
CA GLN A 290 35.19 -22.11 -9.24
C GLN A 290 35.43 -23.63 -9.09
N THR A 291 34.70 -24.30 -8.21
CA THR A 291 34.71 -25.77 -8.09
C THR A 291 33.88 -26.51 -9.14
N ARG A 292 32.97 -25.83 -9.87
CA ARG A 292 32.17 -26.45 -10.95
C ARG A 292 32.83 -26.43 -12.31
N THR A 293 33.95 -25.72 -12.48
CA THR A 293 34.70 -25.64 -13.75
C THR A 293 35.92 -26.57 -13.81
N ASN A 294 36.14 -27.41 -12.80
CA ASN A 294 37.33 -28.29 -12.71
C ASN A 294 37.01 -29.78 -12.46
N THR A 295 35.83 -30.24 -12.89
CA THR A 295 35.45 -31.65 -13.07
C THR A 295 34.76 -31.79 -14.40
#